data_AF-A0A960M7W0-F1
#
_entry.id   AF-A0A960M7W0-F1
#
_cell.length_a   1.000
_cell.length_b   1.000
_cell.length_c   1.000
_cell.angle_alpha   90.00
_cell.angle_beta   90.00
_cell.angle_gamma   90.00
#
_symmetry.space_group_name_H-M   'P 1'
#
loop_
_entity.id
_entity.type
_entity.pdbx_description
1 polymer ?
#
loop_
_entity_poly.entity_id
_entity_poly.type
_entity_poly.pdbx_seq_one_letter_code
_entity_poly.pdbx_strand_id
1 'polypeptide(L)'
;HRDQKEKNGILNHRAVVETYRFQPEISASNNHIFDHWKATIVDLKKFKSKPVNKLKTDKDIWIHILNDAPSLKKEEREALKKDPVFQRAIERLEMLSSDPKTRKAFESSVNDQRDHLAVIDAAENKGRKEEKQQIALALLKQKLPIKQIAEATGLSVEEIKTLKK
;
A
#
# COMPACT_ATOMS: atom_id res chain seq x y z
N HIS A 1 -24.03 -22.86 7.57
CA HIS A 1 -25.33 -22.16 7.64
C HIS A 1 -25.20 -20.82 6.92
N ARG A 2 -25.56 -20.79 5.63
CA ARG A 2 -25.59 -19.60 4.77
C ARG A 2 -27.00 -19.03 4.83
N ASP A 3 -27.12 -17.76 5.18
CA ASP A 3 -28.41 -17.10 5.24
C ASP A 3 -28.89 -16.76 3.82
N GLN A 4 -30.17 -17.00 3.55
CA GLN A 4 -30.79 -17.16 2.22
C GLN A 4 -31.02 -15.83 1.47
N LYS A 5 -30.02 -14.93 1.49
CA LYS A 5 -29.89 -13.76 0.60
C LYS A 5 -28.50 -13.61 -0.03
N GLU A 6 -27.62 -14.60 0.11
CA GLU A 6 -26.37 -14.67 -0.65
C GLU A 6 -26.66 -15.00 -2.11
N LYS A 7 -26.89 -13.95 -2.91
CA LYS A 7 -26.77 -14.06 -4.37
C LYS A 7 -25.31 -14.27 -4.70
N ASN A 8 -24.93 -15.53 -4.94
CA ASN A 8 -23.70 -15.88 -5.63
C ASN A 8 -23.59 -15.02 -6.90
N GLY A 9 -22.69 -14.04 -6.92
CA GLY A 9 -21.97 -13.50 -8.08
C GLY A 9 -22.66 -13.34 -9.44
N ILE A 10 -23.99 -13.23 -9.53
CA ILE A 10 -24.68 -12.96 -10.79
C ILE A 10 -24.94 -11.45 -10.83
N LEU A 11 -24.09 -10.76 -11.59
CA LEU A 11 -24.25 -9.36 -11.98
C LEU A 11 -25.69 -9.10 -12.42
N ASN A 12 -26.36 -8.17 -11.76
CA ASN A 12 -27.69 -7.76 -12.20
C ASN A 12 -27.49 -6.88 -13.44
N HIS A 13 -27.82 -7.39 -14.62
CA HIS A 13 -27.59 -6.77 -15.94
C HIS A 13 -27.93 -5.26 -16.02
N ARG A 14 -28.84 -4.76 -15.18
CA ARG A 14 -29.33 -3.37 -15.17
C ARG A 14 -28.53 -2.40 -14.27
N ALA A 15 -27.70 -2.89 -13.35
CA ALA A 15 -26.99 -2.02 -12.41
C ALA A 15 -25.67 -1.50 -13.02
N VAL A 16 -25.42 -0.20 -12.88
CA VAL A 16 -24.16 0.45 -13.33
C VAL A 16 -23.03 0.24 -12.31
N VAL A 17 -23.40 0.12 -11.03
CA VAL A 17 -22.49 -0.04 -9.91
C VAL A 17 -23.12 -1.00 -8.91
N GLU A 18 -22.42 -2.06 -8.56
CA GLU A 18 -22.81 -3.01 -7.51
C GLU A 18 -21.77 -3.03 -6.40
N THR A 19 -22.19 -3.40 -5.19
CA THR A 19 -21.33 -3.35 -4.02
C THR A 19 -21.67 -4.50 -3.09
N TYR A 20 -20.67 -5.33 -2.81
CA TYR A 20 -20.75 -6.53 -1.99
C TYR A 20 -19.94 -6.29 -0.72
N ARG A 21 -20.51 -6.63 0.44
CA ARG A 21 -19.82 -6.65 1.73
C ARG A 21 -19.66 -8.10 2.13
N PHE A 22 -18.42 -8.49 2.45
CA PHE A 22 -18.12 -9.88 2.81
C PHE A 22 -18.21 -10.04 4.33
N GLN A 23 -18.47 -11.26 4.77
CA GLN A 23 -18.44 -11.59 6.19
C GLN A 23 -16.98 -11.58 6.68
N PRO A 24 -16.74 -11.30 7.97
CA PRO A 24 -15.41 -11.39 8.55
C PRO A 24 -14.81 -12.78 8.40
N GLU A 25 -13.58 -12.84 7.88
CA GLU A 25 -12.82 -14.09 7.74
C GLU A 25 -11.48 -13.99 8.48
N ILE A 26 -11.01 -15.11 9.05
CA ILE A 26 -9.70 -15.18 9.70
C ILE A 26 -8.75 -15.89 8.76
N SER A 27 -7.64 -15.22 8.44
CA SER A 27 -6.57 -15.79 7.63
C SER A 27 -5.96 -17.01 8.31
N ALA A 28 -5.96 -18.15 7.63
CA ALA A 28 -5.30 -19.36 8.13
C ALA A 28 -3.77 -19.25 8.18
N SER A 29 -3.16 -18.32 7.43
CA SER A 29 -1.69 -18.21 7.32
C SER A 29 -1.05 -17.31 8.38
N ASN A 30 -1.77 -16.32 8.90
CA ASN A 30 -1.22 -15.33 9.82
C ASN A 30 -2.22 -14.86 10.89
N ASN A 31 -3.37 -15.52 11.04
CA ASN A 31 -4.44 -15.19 11.98
C ASN A 31 -4.98 -13.76 11.87
N HIS A 32 -4.71 -13.07 10.76
CA HIS A 32 -5.23 -11.73 10.51
C HIS A 32 -6.73 -11.77 10.25
N ILE A 33 -7.49 -10.84 10.86
CA ILE A 33 -8.93 -10.74 10.69
C ILE A 33 -9.23 -9.81 9.50
N PHE A 34 -10.03 -10.28 8.56
CA PHE A 34 -10.56 -9.52 7.43
C PHE A 34 -12.03 -9.21 7.66
N ASP A 35 -12.33 -8.22 8.49
CA ASP A 35 -13.69 -7.88 8.94
C ASP A 35 -14.36 -6.73 8.18
N HIS A 36 -13.63 -6.03 7.29
CA HIS A 36 -14.13 -4.84 6.60
C HIS A 36 -14.02 -4.92 5.06
N TRP A 37 -13.99 -6.11 4.47
CA TRP A 37 -13.86 -6.22 3.01
C TRP A 37 -15.15 -5.82 2.27
N LYS A 38 -14.99 -4.93 1.29
CA LYS A 38 -16.05 -4.51 0.37
C LYS A 38 -15.55 -4.57 -1.07
N ALA A 39 -16.25 -5.28 -1.95
CA ALA A 39 -15.99 -5.24 -3.39
C ALA A 39 -17.02 -4.33 -4.05
N THR A 40 -16.57 -3.46 -4.95
CA THR A 40 -17.44 -2.67 -5.82
C THR A 40 -17.19 -3.09 -7.26
N ILE A 41 -18.22 -3.50 -7.98
CA ILE A 41 -18.15 -3.81 -9.40
C ILE A 41 -18.81 -2.68 -10.18
N VAL A 42 -18.18 -2.23 -11.26
CA VAL A 42 -18.65 -1.11 -12.07
C VAL A 42 -18.67 -1.52 -13.54
N ASP A 43 -19.83 -1.36 -14.18
CA ASP A 43 -19.96 -1.52 -15.63
C ASP A 43 -19.61 -0.20 -16.31
N LEU A 44 -18.35 -0.07 -16.72
CA LEU A 44 -17.79 1.15 -17.31
C LEU A 44 -18.56 1.59 -18.57
N LYS A 45 -19.04 0.64 -19.41
CA LYS A 45 -19.79 0.95 -20.63
C LYS A 45 -21.14 1.61 -20.35
N LYS A 46 -21.77 1.29 -19.22
CA LYS A 46 -23.05 1.87 -18.79
C LYS A 46 -22.87 3.13 -17.95
N PHE A 47 -21.66 3.40 -17.48
CA PHE A 47 -21.38 4.59 -16.69
C PHE A 47 -21.30 5.82 -17.60
N LYS A 48 -22.39 6.59 -17.64
CA LYS A 48 -22.38 7.92 -18.24
C LYS A 48 -21.67 8.86 -17.27
N SER A 49 -20.47 9.30 -17.63
CA SER A 49 -19.64 10.21 -16.85
C SER A 49 -20.46 11.44 -16.42
N LYS A 50 -20.59 11.67 -15.11
CA LYS A 50 -21.03 12.98 -14.60
C LYS A 50 -19.89 13.98 -14.78
N PRO A 51 -20.17 15.27 -15.01
CA PRO A 51 -19.12 16.28 -15.07
C PRO A 51 -18.39 16.37 -13.71
N VAL A 52 -17.07 16.60 -13.75
CA VAL A 52 -16.17 16.51 -12.58
C VAL A 52 -16.64 17.38 -11.42
N ASN A 53 -17.19 18.56 -11.72
CA ASN A 53 -17.76 19.50 -10.75
C ASN A 53 -18.98 18.97 -9.97
N LYS A 54 -19.55 17.83 -10.36
CA LYS A 54 -20.67 17.17 -9.66
C LYS A 54 -20.24 15.86 -8.97
N LEU A 55 -18.99 15.46 -9.06
CA LEU A 55 -18.45 14.29 -8.36
C LEU A 55 -18.21 14.70 -6.90
N LYS A 56 -18.84 13.98 -5.97
CA LYS A 56 -18.78 14.29 -4.53
C LYS A 56 -18.10 13.21 -3.70
N THR A 57 -17.95 12.01 -4.25
CA THR A 57 -17.39 10.87 -3.54
C THR A 57 -16.14 10.38 -4.25
N ASP A 58 -15.19 9.86 -3.49
CA ASP A 58 -13.96 9.29 -4.02
C ASP A 58 -14.22 8.21 -5.08
N LYS A 59 -15.28 7.43 -4.86
CA LYS A 59 -15.75 6.41 -5.79
C LYS A 59 -16.16 7.00 -7.13
N ASP A 60 -16.91 8.09 -7.14
CA ASP A 60 -17.32 8.76 -8.38
C ASP A 60 -16.11 9.33 -9.14
N ILE A 61 -15.13 9.86 -8.39
CA ILE A 61 -13.86 10.37 -8.93
C ILE A 61 -13.05 9.24 -9.57
N TRP A 62 -12.87 8.12 -8.86
CA TRP A 62 -12.16 6.95 -9.38
C TRP A 62 -12.81 6.38 -10.64
N ILE A 63 -14.15 6.26 -10.67
CA ILE A 63 -14.85 5.75 -11.84
C ILE A 63 -14.69 6.72 -13.03
N HIS A 64 -14.77 8.03 -12.79
CA HIS A 64 -14.55 9.03 -13.83
C HIS A 64 -13.12 8.96 -14.40
N ILE A 65 -12.11 8.90 -13.53
CA ILE A 65 -10.70 8.72 -13.91
C ILE A 65 -10.52 7.46 -14.77
N LEU A 66 -11.13 6.33 -14.39
CA LEU A 66 -10.98 5.06 -15.11
C LEU A 66 -11.74 5.02 -16.44
N ASN A 67 -12.85 5.75 -16.56
CA ASN A 67 -13.74 5.68 -17.71
C ASN A 67 -13.46 6.77 -18.76
N ASP A 68 -13.07 7.97 -18.33
CA ASP A 68 -12.98 9.15 -19.20
C ASP A 68 -11.86 10.12 -18.78
N ALA A 69 -10.71 9.58 -18.34
CA ALA A 69 -9.51 10.37 -18.03
C ALA A 69 -9.12 11.42 -19.08
N PRO A 70 -9.23 11.17 -20.41
CA PRO A 70 -8.89 12.18 -21.41
C PRO A 70 -9.74 13.45 -21.34
N SER A 71 -10.98 13.36 -20.85
CA SER A 71 -11.89 14.51 -20.71
C SER A 71 -11.52 15.47 -19.57
N LEU A 72 -10.65 15.03 -18.64
CA LEU A 72 -10.20 15.85 -17.50
C LEU A 72 -9.42 17.06 -17.98
N LYS A 73 -9.94 18.26 -17.69
CA LYS A 73 -9.27 19.52 -17.95
C LYS A 73 -8.07 19.70 -17.02
N LYS A 74 -7.13 20.57 -17.40
CA LYS A 74 -5.91 20.82 -16.62
C LYS A 74 -6.24 21.29 -15.20
N GLU A 75 -7.23 22.18 -15.06
CA GLU A 75 -7.64 22.73 -13.76
C GLU A 75 -8.23 21.64 -12.84
N GLU A 76 -8.97 20.69 -13.43
CA GLU A 76 -9.56 19.56 -12.72
C GLU A 76 -8.48 18.57 -12.26
N ARG A 77 -7.47 18.31 -13.08
CA ARG A 77 -6.29 17.50 -12.72
C ARG A 77 -5.54 18.10 -11.55
N GLU A 78 -5.26 19.40 -11.58
CA GLU A 78 -4.58 20.10 -10.48
C GLU A 78 -5.42 20.15 -9.20
N ALA A 79 -6.75 20.27 -9.31
CA ALA A 79 -7.63 20.17 -8.16
C ALA A 79 -7.60 18.78 -7.52
N LEU A 80 -7.60 17.72 -8.33
CA LEU A 80 -7.51 16.33 -7.86
C LEU A 80 -6.15 16.02 -7.22
N LYS A 81 -5.04 16.62 -7.70
CA LYS A 81 -3.71 16.46 -7.11
C LYS A 81 -3.59 17.03 -5.68
N LYS A 82 -4.54 17.84 -5.21
CA LYS A 82 -4.56 18.32 -3.81
C LYS A 82 -4.85 17.21 -2.81
N ASP A 83 -5.50 16.13 -3.24
CA ASP A 83 -5.72 14.95 -2.43
C ASP A 83 -4.61 13.92 -2.73
N PRO A 84 -3.82 13.49 -1.72
CA PRO A 84 -2.76 12.49 -1.90
C PRO A 84 -3.24 11.16 -2.51
N VAL A 85 -4.52 10.81 -2.32
CA VAL A 85 -5.13 9.58 -2.89
C VAL A 85 -5.19 9.69 -4.41
N PHE A 86 -5.61 10.84 -4.94
CA PHE A 86 -5.80 11.06 -6.38
C PHE A 86 -4.55 11.60 -7.08
N GLN A 87 -3.66 12.28 -6.36
CA GLN A 87 -2.40 12.81 -6.89
C GLN A 87 -1.63 11.74 -7.67
N ARG A 88 -1.40 10.58 -7.04
CA ARG A 88 -0.67 9.47 -7.67
C ARG A 88 -1.36 8.95 -8.94
N ALA A 89 -2.69 8.94 -8.97
CA ALA A 89 -3.45 8.50 -10.12
C ALA A 89 -3.30 9.46 -11.31
N ILE A 90 -3.40 10.76 -11.06
CA ILE A 90 -3.28 11.79 -12.10
C ILE A 90 -1.83 11.88 -12.62
N GLU A 91 -0.82 11.86 -11.75
CA GLU A 91 0.59 11.83 -12.15
C GLU A 91 0.89 10.61 -13.03
N ARG A 92 0.32 9.45 -12.68
CA ARG A 92 0.47 8.22 -13.48
C ARG A 92 -0.21 8.34 -14.85
N LEU A 93 -1.39 8.97 -14.93
CA LEU A 93 -2.06 9.23 -16.20
C LEU A 93 -1.26 10.17 -17.08
N GLU A 94 -0.76 11.27 -16.51
CA GLU A 94 0.07 12.24 -17.24
C GLU A 94 1.30 11.56 -17.82
N MET A 95 2.00 10.75 -17.01
CA MET A 95 3.13 9.93 -17.44
C MET A 95 2.79 8.94 -18.56
N LEU A 96 1.62 8.30 -18.52
CA LEU A 96 1.20 7.36 -19.57
C LEU A 96 0.83 8.08 -20.87
N SER A 97 0.30 9.30 -20.76
CA SER A 97 -0.05 10.15 -21.90
C SER A 97 1.14 10.91 -22.49
N SER A 98 2.27 10.95 -21.78
CA SER A 98 3.42 11.77 -22.16
C SER A 98 4.40 11.03 -23.07
N ASP A 99 5.23 11.79 -23.79
CA ASP A 99 6.26 11.26 -24.69
C ASP A 99 7.25 10.32 -23.97
N PRO A 100 7.82 9.29 -24.64
CA PRO A 100 8.76 8.34 -24.03
C PRO A 100 9.88 8.98 -23.19
N LYS A 101 10.37 10.16 -23.57
CA LYS A 101 11.41 10.88 -22.82
C LYS A 101 10.94 11.33 -21.45
N THR A 102 9.74 11.92 -21.37
CA THR A 102 9.13 12.35 -20.11
C THR A 102 8.75 11.18 -19.21
N ARG A 103 8.31 10.07 -19.81
CA ARG A 103 8.03 8.82 -19.08
C ARG A 103 9.28 8.27 -18.38
N LYS A 104 10.41 8.21 -19.09
CA LYS A 104 11.69 7.73 -18.56
C LYS A 104 12.21 8.61 -17.40
N ALA A 105 12.07 9.93 -17.52
CA ALA A 105 12.48 10.86 -16.46
C ALA A 105 11.67 10.66 -15.17
N PHE A 106 10.36 10.44 -15.28
CA PHE A 106 9.51 10.12 -14.14
C PHE A 106 9.86 8.78 -13.50
N GLU A 107 10.07 7.71 -14.30
CA GLU A 107 10.50 6.40 -13.79
C GLU A 107 11.82 6.51 -13.00
N SER A 108 12.77 7.31 -13.51
CA SER A 108 14.02 7.60 -12.80
C SER A 108 13.74 8.26 -11.45
N SER A 109 12.93 9.33 -11.41
CA SER A 109 12.63 10.05 -10.17
C SER A 109 11.95 9.18 -9.11
N VAL A 110 11.04 8.30 -9.52
CA VAL A 110 10.38 7.35 -8.60
C VAL A 110 11.38 6.32 -8.09
N ASN A 111 12.29 5.83 -8.95
CA ASN A 111 13.35 4.92 -8.53
C ASN A 111 14.32 5.60 -7.57
N ASP A 112 14.73 6.84 -7.83
CA ASP A 112 15.59 7.62 -6.94
C ASP A 112 14.98 7.77 -5.55
N GLN A 113 13.66 8.04 -5.48
CA GLN A 113 12.93 8.08 -4.21
C GLN A 113 12.93 6.72 -3.49
N ARG A 114 12.72 5.62 -4.22
CA ARG A 114 12.74 4.27 -3.65
C ARG A 114 14.13 3.90 -3.15
N ASP A 115 15.16 4.20 -3.92
CA ASP A 115 16.55 3.93 -3.56
C ASP A 115 16.94 4.74 -2.32
N HIS A 116 16.54 6.01 -2.25
CA HIS A 116 16.75 6.84 -1.06
C HIS A 116 16.07 6.25 0.19
N LEU A 117 14.81 5.82 0.07
CA LEU A 117 14.10 5.17 1.18
C LEU A 117 14.75 3.84 1.58
N ALA A 118 15.20 3.05 0.62
CA ALA A 118 15.91 1.80 0.87
C ALA A 118 17.25 2.04 1.59
N VAL A 119 17.97 3.10 1.22
CA VAL A 119 19.22 3.51 1.90
C VAL A 119 18.94 3.91 3.35
N ILE A 120 17.89 4.70 3.61
CA ILE A 120 17.50 5.08 4.96
C ILE A 120 17.12 3.86 5.79
N ASP A 121 16.25 3.00 5.29
CA ASP A 121 15.81 1.80 6.01
C ASP A 121 17.00 0.85 6.27
N ALA A 122 17.90 0.68 5.30
CA ALA A 122 19.12 -0.08 5.49
C ALA A 122 20.03 0.53 6.58
N ALA A 123 20.18 1.86 6.60
CA ALA A 123 20.96 2.56 7.61
C ALA A 123 20.35 2.43 9.01
N GLU A 124 19.03 2.57 9.15
CA GLU A 124 18.32 2.38 10.41
C GLU A 124 18.43 0.93 10.91
N ASN A 125 18.21 -0.05 10.03
CA ASN A 125 18.32 -1.46 10.38
C ASN A 125 19.74 -1.83 10.79
N LYS A 126 20.75 -1.28 10.11
CA LYS A 126 22.15 -1.44 10.48
C LYS A 126 22.44 -0.83 11.85
N GLY A 127 21.99 0.41 12.09
CA GLY A 127 22.15 1.09 13.39
C GLY A 127 21.50 0.32 14.55
N ARG A 128 20.25 -0.11 14.38
CA ARG A 128 19.55 -0.97 15.38
C ARG A 128 20.29 -2.27 15.65
N LYS A 129 20.87 -2.89 14.62
CA LYS A 129 21.63 -4.13 14.78
C LYS A 129 22.96 -3.88 15.51
N GLU A 130 23.70 -2.85 15.14
CA GLU A 130 24.96 -2.48 15.78
C GLU A 130 24.76 -2.11 17.27
N GLU A 131 23.70 -1.36 17.60
CA GLU A 131 23.34 -1.04 18.98
C GLU A 131 23.07 -2.30 19.81
N LYS A 132 22.25 -3.23 19.30
CA LYS A 132 21.98 -4.51 19.96
C LYS A 132 23.26 -5.32 20.19
N GLN A 133 24.16 -5.34 19.21
CA GLN A 133 25.46 -6.02 19.33
C GLN A 133 26.35 -5.36 20.38
N GLN A 134 26.41 -4.03 20.45
CA GLN A 134 27.17 -3.30 21.47
C GLN A 134 26.64 -3.57 22.88
N ILE A 135 25.32 -3.58 23.06
CA ILE A 135 24.68 -3.94 24.34
C ILE A 135 25.04 -5.38 24.71
N ALA A 136 24.93 -6.34 23.78
CA ALA A 136 25.30 -7.73 24.02
C ALA A 136 26.77 -7.88 24.43
N LEU A 137 27.69 -7.16 23.79
CA LEU A 137 29.11 -7.13 24.16
C LEU A 137 29.34 -6.56 25.56
N ALA A 138 28.63 -5.49 25.93
CA ALA A 138 28.72 -4.91 27.28
C ALA A 138 28.23 -5.89 28.35
N LEU A 139 27.12 -6.59 28.11
CA LEU A 139 26.57 -7.61 29.02
C LEU A 139 27.48 -8.85 29.12
N LEU A 140 28.11 -9.27 28.02
CA LEU A 140 29.11 -10.34 28.02
C LEU A 140 30.33 -9.98 28.90
N LYS A 141 30.81 -8.73 28.84
CA LYS A 141 31.88 -8.23 29.72
C LYS A 141 31.49 -8.27 31.19
N GLN A 142 30.21 -8.10 31.51
CA GLN A 142 29.65 -8.26 32.86
C GLN A 142 29.42 -9.72 33.27
N LYS A 143 29.79 -10.70 32.44
CA LYS A 143 29.66 -12.15 32.68
C LYS A 143 28.22 -12.64 32.84
N LEU A 144 27.25 -11.94 32.25
CA LEU A 144 25.85 -12.39 32.23
C LEU A 144 25.69 -13.67 31.37
N PRO A 145 24.78 -14.59 31.77
CA PRO A 145 24.44 -15.77 30.97
C PRO A 145 23.93 -15.42 29.57
N ILE A 146 24.41 -16.14 28.56
CA ILE A 146 24.06 -15.93 27.13
C ILE A 146 22.54 -15.95 26.91
N LYS A 147 21.82 -16.82 27.63
CA LYS A 147 20.35 -16.94 27.53
C LYS A 147 19.64 -15.65 27.96
N GLN A 148 20.12 -14.99 29.02
CA GLN A 148 19.57 -13.72 29.51
C GLN A 148 19.92 -12.57 28.56
N ILE A 149 21.11 -12.59 27.96
CA ILE A 149 21.52 -11.59 26.96
C ILE A 149 20.66 -11.68 25.69
N ALA A 150 20.35 -12.90 25.24
CA ALA A 150 19.46 -13.14 24.10
C ALA A 150 18.07 -12.56 24.33
N GLU A 151 17.50 -12.80 25.51
CA GLU A 151 16.19 -12.27 25.91
C GLU A 151 16.19 -10.73 26.00
N ALA A 152 17.25 -10.13 26.56
CA ALA A 152 17.34 -8.68 26.74
C ALA A 152 17.60 -7.90 25.43
N THR A 153 18.33 -8.49 24.48
CA THR A 153 18.73 -7.81 23.23
C THR A 153 17.88 -8.20 22.02
N GLY A 154 17.12 -9.29 22.13
CA GLY A 154 16.38 -9.89 21.01
C GLY A 154 17.30 -10.47 19.92
N LEU A 155 18.57 -10.72 20.23
CA LEU A 155 19.51 -11.43 19.35
C LEU A 155 19.40 -12.94 19.60
N SER A 156 19.70 -13.73 18.58
CA SER A 156 19.79 -15.18 18.73
C SER A 156 21.02 -15.59 19.56
N VAL A 157 20.94 -16.76 20.19
CA VAL A 157 22.06 -17.34 20.96
C VAL A 157 23.30 -17.56 20.06
N GLU A 158 23.10 -17.87 18.78
CA GLU A 158 24.18 -18.02 17.80
C GLU A 158 24.88 -16.71 17.50
N GLU A 159 24.13 -15.63 17.26
CA GLU A 159 24.67 -14.28 17.07
C GLU A 159 25.47 -13.81 18.29
N ILE A 160 25.02 -14.11 19.51
CA ILE A 160 25.77 -13.73 20.72
C ILE A 160 27.06 -14.55 20.86
N LYS A 161 27.05 -15.83 20.48
CA LYS A 161 28.25 -16.68 20.48
C LYS A 161 29.30 -16.19 19.47
N THR A 162 28.88 -15.72 18.30
CA THR A 162 29.82 -15.18 17.30
C THR A 162 30.45 -13.85 17.73
N LEU A 163 29.74 -13.05 18.53
CA LEU A 163 30.28 -11.83 19.16
C LEU A 163 31.30 -12.09 20.27
N LYS A 164 31.33 -13.29 20.85
CA LYS A 164 32.23 -13.69 21.95
C LYS A 164 33.64 -14.11 21.46
N LYS A 165 33.96 -13.93 20.19
CA LYS A 165 35.33 -14.12 19.67
C LYS A 165 36.28 -13.11 20.28
#